data_AF-A0A497K5G4-F1
#
_entry.id   AF-A0A497K5G4-F1
#
_cell.length_a   1.000
_cell.length_b   1.000
_cell.length_c   1.000
_cell.angle_alpha   90.00
_cell.angle_beta   90.00
_cell.angle_gamma   90.00
#
_symmetry.space_group_name_H-M   'P 1'
#
loop_
_entity.id
_entity.type
_entity.pdbx_description
1 polymer ?
#
loop_
_entity_poly.entity_id
_entity_poly.type
_entity_poly.pdbx_seq_one_letter_code
_entity_poly.pdbx_strand_id
1 'polypeptide(L)'
;SIDRILGLRPETLCIAHFGPHENAIEHLNRIRNRSILWDRLSIQAAKEGMDLEEFTSLVLEEDELMNQIEESHSPERSLKGGLLGFHMYGKWKLEQG
;
A
#
# COMPACT_ATOMS: atom_id res chain seq x y z
N SER A 1 -3.88 -13.14 0.73
CA SER A 1 -5.00 -13.23 1.69
C SER A 1 -6.24 -12.46 1.25
N ILE A 2 -6.12 -11.24 0.71
CA ILE A 2 -7.28 -10.45 0.24
C ILE A 2 -8.08 -11.16 -0.87
N ASP A 3 -7.42 -11.82 -1.82
CA ASP A 3 -8.12 -12.58 -2.89
C ASP A 3 -9.09 -13.64 -2.33
N ARG A 4 -8.72 -14.30 -1.23
CA ARG A 4 -9.58 -15.29 -0.57
C ARG A 4 -10.83 -14.65 0.02
N ILE A 5 -10.70 -13.44 0.58
CA ILE A 5 -11.82 -12.67 1.15
C ILE A 5 -12.73 -12.18 0.02
N LEU A 6 -12.15 -11.64 -1.05
CA LEU A 6 -12.90 -11.24 -2.26
C LEU A 6 -13.68 -12.41 -2.86
N GLY A 7 -13.13 -13.63 -2.82
CA GLY A 7 -13.80 -14.86 -3.25
C GLY A 7 -15.09 -15.19 -2.48
N LEU A 8 -15.25 -14.66 -1.26
CA LEU A 8 -16.48 -14.81 -0.47
C LEU A 8 -17.59 -13.85 -0.90
N ARG A 9 -17.30 -12.91 -1.80
CA ARG A 9 -18.21 -11.86 -2.28
C ARG A 9 -18.90 -11.11 -1.12
N PRO A 10 -18.14 -10.51 -0.18
CA PRO A 10 -18.73 -9.79 0.95
C PRO A 10 -19.54 -8.59 0.48
N GLU A 11 -20.72 -8.42 1.07
CA GLU A 11 -21.54 -7.21 0.91
C GLU A 11 -21.07 -6.12 1.88
N THR A 12 -20.73 -6.49 3.12
CA THR A 12 -20.26 -5.54 4.14
C THR A 12 -18.91 -5.98 4.70
N LEU A 13 -18.00 -5.02 4.86
CA LEU A 13 -16.69 -5.23 5.48
C LEU A 13 -16.67 -4.52 6.83
N CYS A 14 -16.60 -5.30 7.92
CA CYS A 14 -16.42 -4.76 9.27
C CYS A 14 -14.96 -4.85 9.67
N ILE A 15 -14.27 -3.71 9.74
CA ILE A 15 -12.86 -3.65 10.16
C ILE A 15 -12.82 -3.23 11.63
N ALA A 16 -12.13 -4.03 12.45
CA ALA A 16 -11.92 -3.71 13.86
C ALA A 16 -11.37 -2.27 14.01
N HIS A 17 -11.96 -1.49 14.92
CA HIS A 17 -11.65 -0.06 15.17
C HIS A 17 -12.05 0.95 14.09
N PHE A 18 -12.45 0.53 12.89
CA PHE A 18 -12.84 1.44 11.79
C PHE A 18 -14.30 1.31 11.36
N GLY A 19 -15.02 0.29 11.86
CA GLY A 19 -16.44 0.14 11.65
C GLY A 19 -16.81 -0.55 10.33
N PRO A 20 -18.10 -0.47 9.94
CA PRO A 20 -18.60 -1.12 8.72
C PRO A 20 -18.37 -0.27 7.47
N HIS A 21 -18.11 -0.96 6.36
CA HIS A 21 -18.05 -0.39 5.02
C HIS A 21 -19.00 -1.17 4.09
N GLU A 22 -19.97 -0.46 3.51
CA GLU A 22 -20.98 -1.04 2.61
C GLU A 22 -20.43 -1.36 1.21
N ASN A 23 -19.33 -0.72 0.80
CA ASN A 23 -18.63 -1.03 -0.46
C ASN A 23 -17.46 -1.99 -0.23
N ALA A 24 -17.73 -3.16 0.38
CA ALA A 24 -16.72 -4.11 0.81
C ALA A 24 -15.74 -4.53 -0.31
N ILE A 25 -16.28 -4.87 -1.49
CA ILE A 25 -15.48 -5.30 -2.64
C ILE A 25 -14.56 -4.20 -3.14
N GLU A 26 -15.07 -2.99 -3.29
CA GLU A 26 -14.30 -1.83 -3.73
C GLU A 26 -13.16 -1.53 -2.74
N HIS A 27 -13.49 -1.53 -1.44
CA HIS A 27 -12.51 -1.28 -0.38
C HIS A 27 -11.37 -2.33 -0.39
N LEU A 28 -11.72 -3.62 -0.50
CA LEU A 28 -10.74 -4.70 -0.56
C LEU A 28 -9.88 -4.64 -1.84
N ASN A 29 -10.48 -4.32 -2.98
CA ASN A 29 -9.76 -4.14 -4.24
C ASN A 29 -8.76 -2.99 -4.16
N ARG A 30 -9.13 -1.87 -3.53
CA ARG A 30 -8.21 -0.74 -3.31
C ARG A 30 -6.97 -1.16 -2.50
N ILE A 31 -7.18 -1.85 -1.37
CA ILE A 31 -6.06 -2.35 -0.54
C ILE A 31 -5.20 -3.33 -1.33
N ARG A 32 -5.83 -4.26 -2.06
CA ARG A 32 -5.15 -5.26 -2.88
C ARG A 32 -4.27 -4.61 -3.94
N ASN A 33 -4.83 -3.71 -4.73
CA ASN A 33 -4.14 -3.07 -5.85
C ASN A 33 -2.99 -2.19 -5.36
N ARG A 34 -3.21 -1.44 -4.27
CA ARG A 34 -2.14 -0.69 -3.60
C ARG A 34 -1.01 -1.59 -3.12
N SER A 35 -1.34 -2.71 -2.47
CA SER A 35 -0.32 -3.65 -1.98
C SER A 35 0.53 -4.23 -3.12
N ILE A 36 -0.09 -4.55 -4.26
CA ILE A 36 0.60 -5.04 -5.46
C ILE A 36 1.49 -3.96 -6.07
N LEU A 37 0.99 -2.73 -6.18
CA LEU A 37 1.76 -1.60 -6.69
C LEU A 37 3.00 -1.36 -5.82
N TRP A 38 2.83 -1.25 -4.50
CA TRP A 38 3.93 -0.97 -3.58
C TRP A 38 4.95 -2.11 -3.52
N ASP A 39 4.53 -3.38 -3.64
CA ASP A 39 5.44 -4.52 -3.79
C ASP A 39 6.32 -4.36 -5.03
N ARG A 40 5.72 -4.09 -6.20
CA ARG A 40 6.44 -3.82 -7.45
C ARG A 40 7.45 -2.66 -7.32
N LEU A 41 6.98 -1.52 -6.82
CA LEU A 41 7.81 -0.32 -6.66
C LEU A 41 8.93 -0.53 -5.64
N SER A 42 8.70 -1.29 -4.58
CA SER A 42 9.73 -1.59 -3.58
C SER A 42 10.90 -2.40 -4.15
N ILE A 43 10.60 -3.36 -5.03
CA ILE A 43 11.61 -4.17 -5.72
C ILE A 43 12.38 -3.31 -6.73
N GLN A 44 11.68 -2.41 -7.44
CA GLN A 44 12.31 -1.45 -8.34
C GLN A 44 13.27 -0.52 -7.57
N ALA A 45 12.79 0.11 -6.50
CA ALA A 45 13.58 0.99 -5.65
C ALA A 45 14.84 0.30 -5.11
N ALA A 46 14.72 -0.97 -4.70
CA ALA A 46 15.87 -1.76 -4.27
C ALA A 46 16.89 -2.00 -5.39
N LYS A 47 16.42 -2.35 -6.61
CA LYS A 47 17.30 -2.57 -7.78
C LYS A 47 18.02 -1.29 -8.22
N GLU A 48 17.35 -0.15 -8.10
CA GLU A 48 17.88 1.17 -8.49
C GLU A 48 18.70 1.82 -7.36
N GLY A 49 18.78 1.20 -6.18
CA GLY A 49 19.56 1.70 -5.05
C GLY A 49 18.92 2.89 -4.33
N MET A 50 17.61 3.11 -4.53
CA MET A 50 16.87 4.24 -3.96
C MET A 50 16.81 4.19 -2.43
N ASP A 51 16.93 5.35 -1.80
CA ASP A 51 16.67 5.51 -0.38
C ASP A 51 15.15 5.60 -0.07
N LEU A 52 14.80 5.79 1.21
CA LEU A 52 13.40 5.80 1.64
C LEU A 52 12.65 7.04 1.13
N GLU A 53 13.34 8.16 0.97
CA GLU A 53 12.73 9.41 0.51
C GLU A 53 12.45 9.34 -0.98
N GLU A 54 13.42 8.88 -1.78
CA GLU A 54 13.26 8.59 -3.20
C GLU A 54 12.14 7.58 -3.45
N PHE A 55 12.10 6.49 -2.68
CA PHE A 55 11.01 5.51 -2.76
C PHE A 55 9.65 6.12 -2.39
N THR A 56 9.60 6.99 -1.38
CA THR A 56 8.35 7.66 -0.97
C THR A 56 7.83 8.53 -2.11
N SER A 57 8.71 9.32 -2.74
CA SER A 57 8.36 10.15 -3.90
C SER A 57 7.85 9.32 -5.08
N LEU A 58 8.52 8.20 -5.39
CA LEU A 58 8.08 7.27 -6.45
C LEU A 58 6.68 6.72 -6.17
N VAL A 59 6.37 6.37 -4.92
CA VAL A 59 5.04 5.90 -4.54
C VAL A 59 3.98 6.99 -4.68
N LEU A 60 4.30 8.22 -4.30
CA LEU A 60 3.38 9.35 -4.44
C LEU A 60 3.10 9.70 -5.91
N GLU A 61 4.09 9.55 -6.79
CA GLU A 61 3.93 9.72 -8.23
C GLU A 61 3.02 8.65 -8.85
N GLU A 62 3.16 7.39 -8.43
CA GLU A 62 2.48 6.24 -9.03
C GLU A 62 1.13 5.86 -8.37
N ASP A 63 0.89 6.25 -7.11
CA ASP A 63 -0.38 6.03 -6.39
C ASP A 63 -1.16 7.35 -6.28
N GLU A 64 -1.93 7.67 -7.33
CA GLU A 64 -2.73 8.91 -7.46
C GLU A 64 -3.62 9.19 -6.23
N LEU A 65 -4.14 8.14 -5.58
CA LEU A 65 -4.99 8.29 -4.40
C LEU A 65 -4.18 8.74 -3.17
N MET A 66 -2.92 8.33 -3.05
CA MET A 66 -2.05 8.77 -1.97
C MET A 66 -1.53 10.18 -2.17
N ASN A 67 -1.28 10.57 -3.43
CA ASN A 67 -0.93 11.94 -3.79
C ASN A 67 -2.02 12.93 -3.31
N GLN A 68 -3.30 12.58 -3.51
CA GLN A 68 -4.43 13.39 -3.05
C GLN A 68 -4.60 13.41 -1.52
N ILE A 69 -4.16 12.37 -0.81
CA ILE A 69 -4.26 12.29 0.65
C ILE A 69 -3.21 13.17 1.33
N GLU A 70 -2.00 13.30 0.77
CA GLU A 70 -0.95 14.17 1.33
C GLU A 70 -1.38 15.64 1.39
N GLU A 71 -2.17 16.11 0.41
CA GLU A 71 -2.75 17.46 0.40
C GLU A 71 -3.76 17.68 1.53
N SER A 72 -4.36 16.62 2.07
CA SER A 72 -5.28 16.66 3.21
C SER A 72 -4.53 16.31 4.49
N HIS A 73 -4.29 17.27 5.39
CA HIS A 73 -3.52 17.11 6.64
C HIS A 73 -4.12 16.13 7.70
N SER A 74 -4.57 14.95 7.31
CA SER A 74 -5.17 13.92 8.17
C SER A 74 -4.10 13.03 8.82
N PRO A 75 -4.21 12.73 10.13
CA PRO A 75 -3.23 11.95 10.89
C PRO A 75 -3.41 10.43 10.73
N GLU A 76 -3.46 9.92 9.50
CA GLU A 76 -3.19 8.50 9.28
C GLU A 76 -1.69 8.30 9.41
N ARG A 77 -1.28 7.56 10.46
CA ARG A 77 0.10 7.06 10.73
C ARG A 77 1.03 7.28 9.52
N SER A 78 1.97 8.23 9.67
CA SER A 78 2.88 8.71 8.62
C SER A 78 3.07 7.68 7.50
N LEU A 79 2.64 8.01 6.28
CA LEU A 79 2.84 7.21 5.07
C LEU A 79 4.25 6.62 5.03
N LYS A 80 5.27 7.41 5.40
CA LYS A 80 6.67 6.99 5.52
C LYS A 80 6.86 5.76 6.42
N GLY A 81 6.12 5.65 7.52
CA GLY A 81 6.13 4.47 8.39
C GLY A 81 5.58 3.21 7.74
N GLY A 82 4.52 3.34 6.92
CA GLY A 82 4.01 2.23 6.11
C GLY A 82 4.98 1.82 5.00
N LEU A 83 5.56 2.81 4.30
CA LEU A 83 6.50 2.59 3.20
C LEU A 83 7.86 2.07 3.66
N LEU A 84 8.30 2.38 4.88
CA LEU A 84 9.52 1.81 5.46
C LEU A 84 9.51 0.28 5.43
N GLY A 85 8.37 -0.35 5.75
CA GLY A 85 8.23 -1.80 5.70
C GLY A 85 8.43 -2.35 4.27
N PHE A 86 7.83 -1.69 3.28
CA PHE A 86 7.99 -2.06 1.87
C PHE A 86 9.42 -1.83 1.38
N HIS A 87 10.06 -0.72 1.75
CA HIS A 87 11.45 -0.43 1.38
C HIS A 87 12.41 -1.51 1.88
N MET A 88 12.28 -1.90 3.15
CA MET A 88 13.06 -2.98 3.75
C MET A 88 12.79 -4.33 3.08
N TYR A 89 11.53 -4.61 2.74
CA TYR A 89 11.16 -5.82 2.03
C TYR A 89 11.76 -5.89 0.63
N GLY A 90 11.75 -4.79 -0.14
CA GLY A 90 12.36 -4.74 -1.47
C GLY A 90 13.86 -5.04 -1.43
N LYS A 91 14.58 -4.45 -0.45
CA LYS A 91 16.01 -4.73 -0.21
C LYS A 91 16.24 -6.20 0.12
N TRP A 92 15.48 -6.75 1.07
CA TRP A 92 15.58 -8.16 1.43
C TRP A 92 15.32 -9.06 0.21
N LYS A 93 14.32 -8.76 -0.63
CA LYS A 93 14.03 -9.53 -1.85
C LYS A 93 15.18 -9.56 -2.84
N LEU A 94 15.91 -8.45 -2.97
CA LEU A 94 17.08 -8.37 -3.84
C LEU A 94 18.24 -9.23 -3.32
N GLU A 95 18.42 -9.31 -2.00
CA GLU A 95 19.46 -10.13 -1.35
C GLU A 95 19.20 -11.64 -1.43
N GLN A 96 17.96 -12.07 -1.71
CA GLN A 96 17.59 -13.49 -1.84
C GLN A 96 17.71 -14.03 -3.28
N GLY A 97 18.04 -13.19 -4.27
CA GLY A 97 18.16 -13.55 -5.69
C GLY A 97 19.61 -13.49 -6.17
#